data_AF-A0A0B1RUB7-F1
#
_entry.id   AF-A0A0B1RUB7-F1
#
_cell.length_a   1.000
_cell.length_b   1.000
_cell.length_c   1.000
_cell.angle_alpha   90.00
_cell.angle_beta   90.00
_cell.angle_gamma   90.00
#
_symmetry.space_group_name_H-M   'P 1'
#
loop_
_entity.id
_entity.type
_entity.pdbx_description
1 polymer ?
#
loop_
_entity_poly.entity_id
_entity_poly.type
_entity_poly.pdbx_seq_one_letter_code
_entity_poly.pdbx_strand_id
1 'polypeptide(L)' 'MLRLLALFAVVCAVSSLGLGRTQSSGVKGKLICDGKPAAGVTVKLYDDDRGDAFKC' A
#
# COMPACT_ATOMS: atom_id res chain seq x y z
N MET A 1 5.50 36.21 17.32
CA MET A 1 6.34 35.02 17.55
C MET A 1 5.50 33.79 17.84
N LEU A 2 4.66 33.78 18.88
CA LEU A 2 3.80 32.64 19.24
C LEU A 2 2.86 32.16 18.11
N ARG A 3 2.26 33.08 17.34
CA ARG A 3 1.38 32.73 16.20
C ARG A 3 2.12 31.96 15.09
N LEU A 4 3.38 32.32 14.81
CA LEU A 4 4.22 31.67 13.81
C LEU A 4 4.64 30.27 14.28
N LEU A 5 4.99 30.14 15.56
CA LEU A 5 5.27 28.84 16.19
C LEU A 5 4.04 27.91 16.17
N ALA A 6 2.86 28.44 16.46
CA ALA A 6 1.62 27.67 16.41
C ALA A 6 1.30 27.20 14.98
N LEU A 7 1.45 28.08 13.99
CA LEU A 7 1.28 27.71 12.58
C LEU A 7 2.27 26.62 12.14
N PHE A 8 3.54 26.76 12.52
CA PHE A 8 4.57 25.78 12.21
C PHE A 8 4.25 24.41 12.83
N ALA A 9 3.84 24.39 14.11
CA ALA A 9 3.44 23.17 14.79
C ALA A 9 2.25 22.48 14.10
N VAL A 10 1.25 23.24 13.64
CA VAL A 10 0.09 22.71 12.89
C VAL A 10 0.52 22.12 11.55
N VAL A 11 1.37 22.81 10.79
CA VAL A 11 1.88 22.31 9.49
C VAL A 11 2.67 21.01 9.65
N CYS A 12 3.54 20.94 10.66
CA CYS A 12 4.28 19.71 10.97
C CYS A 12 3.35 18.56 11.38
N ALA A 13 2.34 18.84 12.19
CA ALA A 13 1.37 17.84 12.63
C ALA A 13 0.56 17.28 11.46
N VAL A 14 0.11 18.09 10.50
CA VAL A 14 -0.70 17.61 9.36
C VAL A 14 0.13 16.87 8.31
N SER A 15 1.42 17.18 8.19
CA SER A 15 2.32 16.56 7.20
C SER A 15 2.61 15.09 7.52
N SER A 16 2.50 14.66 8.78
CA SER A 16 2.72 13.27 9.21
C SER A 16 1.49 12.38 9.09
N LEU A 17 0.31 12.91 8.75
CA LEU A 17 -0.93 12.12 8.63
C LEU A 17 -0.97 11.22 7.39
N GLY A 18 0.01 11.30 6.49
CA GLY A 18 0.09 10.43 5.31
C GLY A 18 -1.02 10.66 4.28
N LEU A 19 -1.74 11.79 4.35
CA LEU A 19 -2.80 12.15 3.43
C LEU A 19 -2.26 12.30 2.00
N GLY A 20 -2.86 11.61 1.03
CA GLY A 20 -2.55 11.77 -0.39
C GLY A 20 -1.30 11.04 -0.91
N ARG A 21 -0.83 9.99 -0.23
CA ARG A 21 0.28 9.15 -0.76
C ARG A 21 -0.23 8.17 -1.82
N THR A 22 0.34 8.23 -3.01
CA THR A 22 0.22 7.12 -3.98
C THR A 22 0.95 5.90 -3.41
N GLN A 23 0.22 4.82 -3.19
CA GLN A 23 0.78 3.52 -2.79
C GLN A 23 0.81 2.58 -3.99
N SER A 24 1.76 1.64 -4.03
CA SER A 24 1.83 0.61 -5.05
C SER A 24 2.27 -0.73 -4.44
N SER A 25 1.71 -1.82 -4.96
CA SER A 25 1.95 -3.19 -4.52
C SER A 25 2.41 -4.04 -5.70
N GLY A 26 3.32 -4.98 -5.46
CA GLY A 26 3.85 -5.88 -6.48
C GLY A 26 4.20 -7.25 -5.91
N VAL A 27 3.98 -8.30 -6.68
CA VAL A 27 4.25 -9.69 -6.28
C VAL A 27 4.94 -10.45 -7.41
N LYS A 28 5.79 -11.43 -7.04
CA LYS A 28 6.49 -12.31 -7.97
C LYS A 28 6.36 -13.76 -7.51
N GLY A 29 6.14 -14.67 -8.46
CA GLY A 29 6.02 -16.10 -8.18
C GLY A 29 6.02 -16.96 -9.44
N LYS A 30 5.82 -18.27 -9.28
CA LYS A 30 5.61 -19.24 -10.37
C LYS A 30 4.27 -19.93 -10.17
N LEU A 31 3.48 -20.03 -11.23
CA LEU A 31 2.26 -20.84 -11.25
C LEU A 31 2.64 -22.25 -11.69
N ILE A 32 2.23 -23.26 -10.92
CA ILE A 32 2.47 -24.68 -11.21
C ILE A 32 1.12 -25.37 -11.43
N CYS A 33 1.03 -26.20 -12.47
CA CYS A 33 -0.10 -27.07 -12.78
C CYS A 33 0.44 -28.48 -13.01
N ASP A 34 -0.02 -29.46 -12.23
CA ASP A 34 0.43 -30.87 -12.28
C ASP A 34 1.96 -31.03 -12.28
N GLY A 35 2.64 -30.28 -11.40
CA GLY A 35 4.10 -30.33 -11.26
C GLY A 35 4.88 -29.64 -12.38
N LYS A 36 4.22 -28.99 -13.34
CA LYS A 36 4.84 -28.27 -14.46
C LYS A 36 4.55 -26.77 -14.40
N PRO A 37 5.44 -25.89 -14.90
CA PRO A 37 5.15 -24.46 -14.99
C PRO A 37 3.94 -24.20 -15.88
N ALA A 38 2.94 -23.48 -15.37
CA ALA A 38 1.80 -23.04 -16.15
C ALA A 38 2.23 -21.95 -17.15
N ALA A 39 1.78 -22.04 -18.39
CA ALA A 39 2.08 -21.11 -19.47
C ALA A 39 0.79 -20.53 -20.06
N GLY A 40 0.86 -19.30 -20.59
CA GLY A 40 -0.29 -18.64 -21.23
C GLY A 40 -1.41 -18.22 -20.27
N VAL A 41 -1.13 -18.14 -18.96
CA VAL A 41 -2.13 -17.76 -17.95
C VAL A 41 -2.20 -16.24 -17.80
N THR A 42 -3.41 -15.68 -17.86
CA THR A 42 -3.66 -14.29 -17.47
C THR A 42 -3.76 -14.18 -15.95
N VAL A 43 -2.91 -13.34 -15.35
CA VAL A 43 -2.91 -13.06 -13.92
C VAL A 43 -3.38 -11.63 -13.68
N LYS A 44 -4.29 -11.45 -12.71
CA LYS A 44 -4.73 -10.13 -12.26
C LYS A 44 -4.47 -10.00 -10.77
N LEU A 45 -3.68 -9.00 -10.41
CA LEU A 45 -3.47 -8.61 -9.02
C LEU A 45 -4.65 -7.74 -8.58
N TYR A 46 -5.37 -8.19 -7.55
CA TYR A 46 -6.42 -7.44 -6.91
C TYR A 46 -5.92 -7.03 -5.53
N ASP A 47 -6.03 -5.75 -5.22
CA ASP A 47 -5.87 -5.26 -3.86
C ASP A 47 -7.24 -5.33 -3.19
N ASP A 48 -7.33 -6.04 -2.08
CA ASP A 48 -8.58 -6.22 -1.34
C ASP A 48 -8.47 -5.50 0.01
N ASP A 49 -8.80 -4.22 0.01
CA ASP A 49 -8.73 -3.30 1.16
C ASP A 49 -9.82 -3.57 2.22
N ARG A 50 -10.37 -4.79 2.29
CA ARG A 50 -11.44 -5.15 3.23
C ARG A 50 -11.03 -5.15 4.71
N GLY A 51 -9.80 -4.74 5.07
CA GLY A 51 -9.38 -4.50 6.47
C GLY A 51 -9.23 -5.73 7.36
N ASP A 52 -9.73 -6.90 6.93
CA ASP A 52 -9.93 -8.06 7.80
C ASP A 52 -8.92 -9.20 7.58
N ALA A 53 -7.95 -9.03 6.67
CA ALA A 53 -7.19 -10.15 6.14
C ALA A 53 -5.66 -10.03 6.29
N PHE A 54 -5.13 -9.58 7.44
CA PHE A 54 -3.81 -9.99 7.93
C PHE A 54 -3.59 -9.52 9.38
N LYS A 55 -4.04 -10.32 10.35
CA LYS A 55 -3.38 -10.33 11.67
C LYS A 55 -2.39 -11.48 11.64
N CYS A 56 -1.09 -11.17 11.64
CA CYS A 56 -0.07 -12.10 12.08
C CYS A 56 -0.30 -12.44 13.55
#